data_AF-A0A7X1PBK4-F1
#
_entry.id   AF-A0A7X1PBK4-F1
#
_cell.length_a   1.000
_cell.length_b   1.000
_cell.length_c   1.000
_cell.angle_alpha   90.00
_cell.angle_beta   90.00
_cell.angle_gamma   90.00
#
_symmetry.space_group_name_H-M   'P 1'
#
loop_
_entity.id
_entity.type
_entity.pdbx_description
1 polymer ?
#
loop_
_entity_poly.entity_id
_entity_poly.type
_entity_poly.pdbx_seq_one_letter_code
_entity_poly.pdbx_strand_id
1 'polypeptide(L)'
;MTGRHVGLVGSGLFATVDLREEVFDVEPQTGITKDNAPVFVDMLVFMRVVDPEASVLRVQSYRSARGMAVTTLRAVVGDMALDDVLCLRVEATQMNHPGGE
;
A
#
# COMPACT_ATOMS: atom_id res chain seq x y z
N MET A 1 1.39 8.17 24.34
CA MET A 1 0.21 8.01 23.46
C MET A 1 0.56 8.67 22.13
N THR A 2 1.18 7.94 21.19
CA THR A 2 1.99 8.55 20.11
C THR A 2 1.57 8.07 18.71
N GLY A 3 0.26 8.03 18.43
CA GLY A 3 -0.24 7.52 17.15
C GLY A 3 -1.38 8.31 16.51
N ARG A 4 -2.09 9.12 17.30
CA ARG A 4 -3.22 9.92 16.81
C ARG A 4 -2.79 11.38 16.73
N HIS A 5 -2.75 11.92 15.53
CA HIS A 5 -2.56 13.34 15.30
C HIS A 5 -3.93 14.01 15.29
N VAL A 6 -4.18 14.90 16.25
CA VAL A 6 -5.37 15.77 16.26
C VAL A 6 -4.86 17.17 15.95
N GLY A 7 -5.18 17.67 14.76
CA GLY A 7 -4.64 18.91 14.24
C GLY A 7 -5.71 19.74 13.54
N LEU A 8 -5.45 21.04 13.43
CA LEU A 8 -6.27 21.95 12.66
C LEU A 8 -5.84 21.82 11.19
N VAL A 9 -6.77 21.42 10.33
CA VAL A 9 -6.53 21.17 8.91
C VAL A 9 -7.25 22.26 8.11
N GLY A 10 -6.50 23.24 7.59
CA GLY A 10 -7.07 24.36 6.82
C GLY A 10 -7.74 25.46 7.66
N SER A 11 -8.82 26.06 7.15
CA SER A 11 -9.48 27.25 7.73
C SER A 11 -10.40 26.92 8.92
N GLY A 12 -9.84 26.34 9.99
CA GLY A 12 -10.54 26.11 11.26
C GLY A 12 -11.21 24.74 11.43
N LEU A 13 -10.98 23.80 10.50
CA LEU A 13 -11.50 22.43 10.62
C LEU A 13 -10.58 21.61 11.53
N PHE A 14 -11.13 20.96 12.56
CA PHE A 14 -10.39 20.00 13.37
C PHE A 14 -10.60 18.59 12.80
N ALA A 15 -9.51 17.93 12.41
CA ALA A 15 -9.55 16.55 11.95
C ALA A 15 -8.58 15.70 12.77
N THR A 16 -9.02 14.48 13.08
CA THR A 16 -8.16 13.47 13.72
C THR A 16 -7.66 12.52 12.65
N VAL A 17 -6.34 12.47 12.46
CA VAL A 17 -5.67 11.61 11.50
C VAL A 17 -4.80 10.61 12.25
N ASP A 18 -4.88 9.33 11.89
CA ASP A 18 -3.97 8.32 12.41
C ASP A 18 -2.68 8.34 11.57
N LEU A 19 -1.55 8.51 12.24
CA LEU A 19 -0.23 8.51 11.60
C LEU A 19 0.50 7.19 11.79
N ARG A 20 -0.13 6.19 12.40
CA ARG A 20 0.46 4.86 12.52
C ARG A 20 0.40 4.15 11.17
N GLU A 21 1.26 3.16 11.01
CA GLU A 21 1.13 2.22 9.90
C GLU A 21 -0.16 1.44 10.03
N GLU A 22 -0.88 1.38 8.92
CA GLU A 22 -2.02 0.51 8.71
C GLU A 22 -1.60 -0.56 7.70
N VAL A 23 -1.87 -1.80 8.06
CA VAL A 23 -1.71 -2.94 7.17
C VAL A 23 -3.10 -3.31 6.66
N PHE A 24 -3.23 -3.53 5.37
CA PHE A 24 -4.43 -4.14 4.83
C PHE A 24 -4.09 -5.28 3.89
N ASP A 25 -4.97 -6.27 3.93
CA ASP A 25 -4.93 -7.46 3.09
C ASP A 25 -5.51 -7.13 1.71
N VAL A 26 -4.86 -7.62 0.66
CA VAL A 26 -5.39 -7.54 -0.70
C VAL A 26 -5.89 -8.91 -1.10
N GLU A 27 -7.12 -8.94 -1.61
CA GLU A 27 -7.72 -10.18 -2.11
C GLU A 27 -6.77 -10.89 -3.09
N PRO A 28 -6.44 -12.17 -2.83
CA PRO A 28 -5.47 -12.90 -3.63
C PRO A 28 -5.82 -12.92 -5.11
N GLN A 29 -4.81 -12.76 -5.97
CA GLN A 29 -4.99 -12.69 -7.41
C GLN A 29 -4.32 -13.88 -8.10
N THR A 30 -4.97 -14.37 -9.14
CA THR A 30 -4.40 -15.35 -10.07
C THR A 30 -4.02 -14.65 -11.37
N GLY A 31 -2.82 -14.96 -11.88
CA GLY A 31 -2.28 -14.37 -13.09
C GLY A 31 -1.54 -15.40 -13.93
N ILE A 32 -1.31 -15.04 -15.19
CA ILE A 32 -0.37 -15.76 -16.07
C ILE A 32 0.72 -14.74 -16.39
N THR A 33 1.96 -15.10 -16.11
CA THR A 33 3.15 -14.28 -16.39
C THR A 33 3.44 -14.25 -17.89
N LYS A 34 4.38 -13.38 -18.31
CA LYS A 34 4.76 -13.23 -19.71
C LYS A 34 5.28 -14.52 -20.37
N ASP A 35 5.88 -15.40 -19.58
CA ASP A 35 6.41 -16.71 -19.98
C ASP A 35 5.38 -17.85 -19.85
N ASN A 36 4.09 -17.51 -19.71
CA ASN A 36 2.98 -18.45 -19.66
C ASN A 36 2.99 -19.38 -18.43
N ALA A 37 3.54 -18.92 -17.30
CA ALA A 37 3.46 -19.63 -16.04
C ALA A 37 2.26 -19.14 -15.21
N PRO A 38 1.44 -20.04 -14.64
CA PRO A 38 0.38 -19.65 -13.73
C PRO A 38 1.00 -19.24 -12.38
N VAL A 39 0.55 -18.10 -11.85
CA VAL A 39 0.98 -17.60 -10.55
C VAL A 39 -0.22 -17.28 -9.66
N PHE A 40 -0.04 -17.55 -8.37
CA PHE A 40 -0.96 -17.14 -7.31
C PHE A 40 -0.24 -16.13 -6.42
N VAL A 41 -0.79 -14.93 -6.33
CA VAL A 41 -0.17 -13.80 -5.63
C VAL A 41 -1.05 -13.43 -4.44
N ASP A 42 -0.47 -13.53 -3.26
CA ASP A 42 -1.02 -13.09 -1.99
C ASP A 42 -0.10 -12.00 -1.41
N MET A 43 -0.69 -10.93 -0.87
CA MET A 43 0.08 -9.75 -0.48
C MET A 43 -0.61 -8.88 0.57
N LEU A 44 0.22 -8.27 1.41
CA LEU A 44 -0.15 -7.26 2.38
C LEU A 44 0.41 -5.90 1.93
N VAL A 45 -0.39 -4.84 2.09
CA VAL A 45 0.05 -3.48 1.82
C VAL A 45 0.17 -2.72 3.14
N PHE A 46 1.37 -2.18 3.36
CA PHE A 46 1.69 -1.31 4.48
C PHE A 46 1.54 0.14 4.03
N MET A 47 0.74 0.93 4.72
CA MET A 47 0.57 2.34 4.41
C MET A 47 0.53 3.21 5.66
N ARG A 48 1.06 4.42 5.57
CA ARG A 48 1.01 5.43 6.63
C ARG A 48 0.75 6.80 6.02
N VAL A 49 -0.03 7.62 6.72
CA VAL A 49 -0.20 9.03 6.36
C VAL A 49 1.09 9.78 6.70
N VAL A 50 1.73 10.35 5.67
CA VAL A 50 2.96 11.17 5.81
C VAL A 50 2.61 12.64 6.05
N ASP A 51 1.60 13.15 5.33
CA ASP A 51 1.12 14.53 5.43
C ASP A 51 -0.38 14.51 5.81
N PRO A 52 -0.73 14.79 7.08
CA PRO A 52 -2.12 14.77 7.53
C PRO A 52 -2.95 15.88 6.89
N GLU A 53 -2.38 17.05 6.61
CA GLU A 53 -3.10 18.18 6.01
C GLU A 53 -3.51 17.85 4.58
N ALA A 54 -2.55 17.39 3.77
CA ALA A 54 -2.85 16.95 2.40
C ALA A 54 -3.81 15.76 2.36
N SER A 55 -3.72 14.83 3.32
CA SER A 55 -4.58 13.63 3.37
C SER A 55 -6.06 13.94 3.60
N VAL A 56 -6.37 15.11 4.19
CA VAL A 56 -7.74 15.55 4.49
C VAL A 56 -8.23 16.55 3.44
N LEU A 57 -7.35 17.46 2.98
CA LEU A 57 -7.76 18.54 2.07
C LEU A 57 -7.72 18.17 0.60
N ARG A 58 -6.81 17.27 0.18
CA ARG A 58 -6.54 17.02 -1.26
C ARG A 58 -7.16 15.73 -1.80
N VAL A 59 -7.62 14.84 -0.92
CA VAL A 59 -8.18 13.54 -1.30
C VAL A 59 -9.44 13.28 -0.51
N GLN A 60 -10.51 12.81 -1.18
CA GLN A 60 -11.77 12.47 -0.50
C GLN A 60 -11.58 11.29 0.47
N SER A 61 -10.75 10.32 0.10
CA SER A 61 -10.36 9.20 0.95
C SER A 61 -9.10 8.58 0.39
N TYR A 62 -7.98 8.71 1.10
CA TYR A 62 -6.74 8.02 0.74
C TYR A 62 -6.89 6.49 0.83
N ARG A 63 -7.87 5.99 1.59
CA ARG A 63 -8.21 4.56 1.65
C ARG A 63 -8.85 4.04 0.36
N SER A 64 -9.42 4.91 -0.46
CA SER A 64 -9.92 4.51 -1.78
C SER A 64 -8.79 4.13 -2.74
N ALA A 65 -7.55 4.57 -2.48
CA ALA A 65 -6.37 4.15 -3.25
C ALA A 65 -6.07 2.65 -3.10
N ARG A 66 -6.64 1.97 -2.10
CA ARG A 66 -6.51 0.52 -1.93
C ARG A 66 -6.97 -0.27 -3.16
N GLY A 67 -8.08 0.14 -3.78
CA GLY A 67 -8.60 -0.52 -4.99
C GLY A 67 -7.69 -0.32 -6.22
N MET A 68 -6.95 0.79 -6.27
CA MET A 68 -5.98 1.03 -7.34
C MET A 68 -4.77 0.12 -7.21
N ALA A 69 -4.31 -0.14 -5.98
CA ALA A 69 -3.19 -1.06 -5.75
C ALA A 69 -3.47 -2.44 -6.37
N VAL A 70 -4.67 -2.99 -6.17
CA VAL A 70 -5.09 -4.28 -6.77
C VAL A 70 -5.01 -4.25 -8.30
N THR A 71 -5.53 -3.19 -8.91
CA THR A 71 -5.59 -3.06 -10.37
C THR A 71 -4.19 -2.96 -10.97
N THR A 72 -3.30 -2.17 -10.35
CA THR A 72 -1.91 -2.05 -10.76
C THR A 72 -1.15 -3.36 -10.61
N LEU A 73 -1.38 -4.10 -9.52
CA LEU A 73 -0.72 -5.38 -9.26
C LEU A 73 -1.05 -6.43 -10.32
N ARG A 74 -2.32 -6.50 -10.76
CA ARG A 74 -2.73 -7.37 -11.86
C ARG A 74 -2.02 -7.04 -13.18
N ALA A 75 -1.84 -5.75 -13.49
CA ALA A 75 -1.15 -5.31 -14.69
C ALA A 75 0.35 -5.64 -14.65
N VAL A 76 1.01 -5.35 -13.53
CA VAL A 76 2.46 -5.59 -13.35
C VAL A 76 2.78 -7.08 -13.41
N VAL A 77 2.03 -7.94 -12.71
CA VAL A 77 2.29 -9.40 -12.72
C VAL A 77 2.13 -10.02 -14.12
N GLY A 78 1.21 -9.52 -14.94
CA GLY A 78 1.04 -9.99 -16.31
C GLY A 78 2.21 -9.64 -17.25
N ASP A 79 2.89 -8.52 -16.99
CA ASP A 79 3.99 -8.02 -17.83
C ASP A 79 5.38 -8.54 -17.41
N MET A 80 5.49 -9.18 -16.24
CA MET A 80 6.75 -9.68 -15.67
C MET A 80 6.99 -11.17 -15.99
N ALA A 81 8.27 -11.57 -16.03
CA ALA A 81 8.66 -12.98 -16.05
C ALA A 81 8.54 -13.58 -14.64
N LEU A 82 8.33 -14.90 -14.54
CA LEU A 82 8.17 -15.59 -13.26
C LEU A 82 9.33 -15.31 -12.28
N ASP A 83 10.57 -15.36 -12.75
CA ASP A 83 11.76 -15.13 -11.91
C ASP A 83 11.80 -13.72 -11.32
N ASP A 84 11.34 -12.71 -12.06
CA ASP A 84 11.29 -11.33 -11.58
C ASP A 84 10.21 -11.17 -10.49
N VAL A 85 9.05 -11.84 -10.68
CA VAL A 85 7.98 -11.89 -9.67
C VAL A 85 8.47 -12.53 -8.37
N LEU A 86 9.30 -13.58 -8.47
CA LEU A 86 9.89 -14.26 -7.31
C LEU A 86 10.97 -13.40 -6.61
N CYS A 87 11.78 -12.64 -7.36
CA CYS A 87 12.77 -11.74 -6.78
C CYS A 87 12.13 -10.58 -6.00
N LEU A 88 11.06 -9.98 -6.56
CA LEU A 88 10.29 -8.92 -5.90
C LEU A 88 9.77 -9.33 -4.52
N ARG A 89 9.36 -10.60 -4.36
CA ARG A 89 8.91 -11.14 -3.06
C ARG A 89 10.00 -11.02 -1.99
N VAL A 90 11.24 -11.32 -2.36
CA VAL A 90 12.40 -11.27 -1.45
C VAL A 90 12.74 -9.81 -1.10
N GLU A 91 12.77 -8.93 -2.10
CA GLU A 91 13.17 -7.54 -1.92
C GLU A 91 12.10 -6.71 -1.17
N ALA A 92 10.82 -6.88 -1.51
CA ALA A 92 9.72 -6.17 -0.86
C ALA A 92 9.58 -6.53 0.64
N THR A 93 9.92 -7.77 1.00
CA THR A 93 9.93 -8.18 2.41
C THR A 93 11.11 -7.58 3.17
N GLN A 94 12.26 -7.36 2.50
CA GLN A 94 13.46 -6.76 3.11
C GLN A 94 13.36 -5.24 3.25
N MET A 95 12.71 -4.54 2.31
CA MET A 95 12.51 -3.08 2.42
C MET A 95 11.51 -2.69 3.51
N ASN A 96 10.58 -3.58 3.88
CA ASN A 96 9.55 -3.32 4.90
C ASN A 96 10.03 -3.53 6.34
N HIS A 97 11.34 -3.49 6.59
CA HIS A 97 11.89 -3.43 7.95
C HIS A 97 12.50 -2.04 8.28
N PRO A 98 11.71 -0.95 8.36
CA PRO A 98 12.18 0.31 8.90
C PRO A 98 12.08 0.25 10.43
N GLY A 99 13.11 -0.30 11.10
CA GLY A 99 13.23 -0.26 12.56
C GLY A 99 13.52 -1.62 13.19
N GLY A 100 14.72 -2.14 12.92
CA GLY A 100 15.47 -2.80 13.97
C GLY A 100 16.16 -1.69 14.78
N GLU A 101 15.81 -1.63 16.06
CA GLU A 101 16.17 -0.63 17.10
C GLU A 101 15.27 0.61 17.21
#